data_AF-A0A4Q5RMF2-F1
#
_entry.id   AF-A0A4Q5RMF2-F1
#
_cell.length_a   1.000
_cell.length_b   1.000
_cell.length_c   1.000
_cell.angle_alpha   90.00
_cell.angle_beta   90.00
_cell.angle_gamma   90.00
#
_symmetry.space_group_name_H-M   'P 1'
#
loop_
_entity.id
_entity.type
_entity.pdbx_description
1 polymer ?
#
loop_
_entity_poly.entity_id
_entity_poly.type
_entity_poly.pdbx_seq_one_letter_code
_entity_poly.pdbx_strand_id
1 'polypeptide(L)' 'GPVSPMRPYWVGERGPELFVPTSAGQVSVPGGGGARDVRVAITVNAAGGDAPRALAQSSRQVARAVKAALAGVD' A
#
# COMPACT_ATOMS: atom_id res chain seq x y z
N GLY A 1 -11.03 -2.36 -17.34
CA GLY A 1 -12.00 -1.85 -18.31
C GLY A 1 -12.07 -2.73 -19.55
N PRO A 2 -12.89 -2.36 -20.55
CA PRO A 2 -13.14 -3.15 -21.74
C PRO A 2 -11.87 -3.36 -22.56
N VAL A 3 -11.73 -4.57 -23.11
CA VAL A 3 -10.66 -4.92 -24.04
C VAL A 3 -11.23 -5.50 -25.33
N SER A 4 -10.56 -5.19 -26.44
CA SER A 4 -10.90 -5.65 -27.78
C SER A 4 -9.93 -6.73 -28.23
N PRO A 5 -10.36 -7.71 -29.05
CA PRO A 5 -9.49 -8.74 -29.60
C PRO A 5 -8.27 -8.16 -30.33
N MET A 6 -7.13 -8.84 -30.21
CA MET A 6 -5.84 -8.58 -30.89
C MET A 6 -5.28 -7.17 -30.68
N ARG A 7 -5.75 -6.45 -29.66
CA ARG A 7 -5.26 -5.12 -29.30
C ARG A 7 -4.39 -5.22 -28.05
N PRO A 8 -3.14 -4.71 -28.07
CA PRO A 8 -2.31 -4.71 -26.88
C PRO A 8 -2.80 -3.71 -25.84
N TYR A 9 -2.75 -4.10 -24.57
CA TYR A 9 -3.03 -3.29 -23.40
C TYR A 9 -1.90 -3.44 -22.38
N TRP A 10 -1.48 -2.33 -21.79
CA TRP A 10 -0.60 -2.37 -20.63
C TRP A 10 -1.40 -2.66 -19.37
N VAL A 11 -0.94 -3.61 -18.56
CA VAL A 11 -1.55 -4.04 -17.29
C VAL A 11 -0.47 -4.23 -16.22
N GLY A 12 -0.87 -4.38 -14.95
CA GLY A 12 0.04 -4.73 -13.84
C GLY A 12 0.50 -3.55 -12.99
N GLU A 13 0.31 -3.67 -11.67
CA GLU A 13 0.76 -2.72 -10.64
C GLU A 13 2.18 -3.01 -10.12
N ARG A 14 2.72 -4.21 -10.42
CA ARG A 14 4.09 -4.64 -10.07
C ARG A 14 5.10 -4.45 -11.21
N GLY A 15 4.69 -3.74 -12.27
CA GLY A 15 5.46 -3.53 -13.49
C GLY A 15 4.55 -3.63 -14.73
N PRO A 16 4.91 -2.97 -15.84
CA PRO A 16 4.09 -2.96 -17.05
C PRO A 16 4.17 -4.31 -17.77
N GLU A 17 3.10 -5.08 -17.72
CA GLU A 17 2.89 -6.30 -18.50
C GLU A 17 2.07 -5.98 -19.75
N LEU A 18 2.36 -6.67 -20.86
CA LEU A 18 1.60 -6.52 -22.12
C LEU A 18 0.57 -7.64 -22.24
N PHE A 19 -0.70 -7.26 -22.18
CA PHE A 19 -1.82 -8.16 -22.39
C PHE A 19 -2.37 -8.00 -23.82
N VAL A 20 -2.42 -9.10 -24.58
CA VAL A 20 -2.99 -9.14 -25.93
C VAL A 20 -4.09 -10.21 -25.96
N PRO A 21 -5.38 -9.85 -25.82
CA PRO A 21 -6.46 -10.82 -25.76
C PRO A 21 -6.82 -11.36 -27.15
N THR A 22 -7.17 -12.63 -27.24
CA THR A 22 -7.68 -13.25 -28.48
C THR A 22 -9.19 -13.04 -28.69
N SER A 23 -9.92 -12.62 -27.65
CA SER A 23 -11.36 -12.37 -27.66
C SER A 23 -11.73 -11.07 -26.90
N ALA A 24 -12.96 -10.59 -27.07
CA ALA A 24 -13.44 -9.41 -26.37
C ALA A 24 -13.71 -9.73 -24.89
N GLY A 25 -13.51 -8.75 -24.01
CA GLY A 25 -13.70 -8.98 -22.57
C GLY A 25 -13.48 -7.74 -21.71
N GLN A 26 -13.19 -7.98 -20.43
CA GLN A 26 -12.91 -6.95 -19.44
C GLN A 26 -11.69 -7.32 -18.61
N VAL A 27 -10.81 -6.35 -18.36
CA VAL A 27 -9.78 -6.46 -17.33
C VAL A 27 -10.33 -5.84 -16.06
N SER A 28 -10.49 -6.62 -15.00
CA SER A 28 -10.84 -6.11 -13.67
C SER A 28 -9.62 -6.24 -12.77
N VAL A 29 -9.41 -5.25 -11.91
CA VAL A 29 -8.58 -5.46 -10.72
C VAL A 29 -9.41 -6.36 -9.80
N PRO A 30 -8.88 -7.51 -9.35
CA PRO A 30 -9.57 -8.28 -8.30
C PRO A 30 -9.65 -7.38 -7.08
N GLY A 31 -10.87 -7.19 -6.54
CA GLY A 31 -11.20 -6.18 -5.53
C GLY A 31 -10.05 -5.88 -4.56
N GLY A 32 -9.42 -4.72 -4.75
CA GLY A 32 -8.47 -4.15 -3.81
C GLY A 32 -9.23 -3.66 -2.58
N GLY A 33 -9.59 -4.59 -1.71
CA GLY A 33 -10.47 -4.28 -0.58
C GLY A 33 -10.53 -5.38 0.47
N GLY A 34 -9.54 -6.28 0.49
CA GLY A 34 -9.27 -7.03 1.70
C GLY A 34 -8.55 -6.10 2.66
N ALA A 35 -9.14 -5.79 3.81
CA ALA A 35 -8.46 -5.09 4.89
C ALA A 35 -7.11 -5.78 5.12
N ARG A 36 -6.01 -5.14 4.73
CA ARG A 36 -4.68 -5.69 5.00
C ARG A 36 -4.50 -5.63 6.51
N ASP A 37 -4.43 -6.78 7.19
CA ASP A 37 -4.07 -6.82 8.61
C ASP A 37 -2.59 -6.42 8.73
N VAL A 38 -2.34 -5.12 8.91
CA VAL A 38 -0.99 -4.57 9.04
C VAL A 38 -0.66 -4.46 10.53
N ARG A 39 0.15 -5.38 11.03
CA ARG A 39 0.69 -5.33 12.40
C ARG A 39 2.05 -4.64 12.41
N VAL A 40 2.17 -3.54 13.15
CA VAL A 40 3.39 -2.74 13.25
C VAL A 40 3.93 -2.75 14.69
N ALA A 41 5.17 -3.17 14.88
CA ALA A 41 5.89 -3.09 16.16
C ALA A 41 7.01 -2.04 16.07
N ILE A 42 7.08 -1.13 17.04
CA ILE A 42 8.01 0.01 17.02
C ILE A 42 8.78 0.06 18.33
N THR A 43 10.10 -0.08 18.24
CA THR A 43 11.01 0.01 19.39
C THR A 43 11.60 1.42 19.45
N VAL A 44 11.43 2.10 20.57
CA VAL A 44 12.01 3.42 20.83
C VAL A 44 13.13 3.28 21.85
N ASN A 45 14.36 3.53 21.43
CA ASN A 45 15.52 3.53 22.31
C ASN A 45 15.71 4.93 22.90
N ALA A 46 15.65 5.05 24.23
CA ALA A 46 15.89 6.30 24.94
C ALA A 46 16.94 6.10 26.03
N ALA A 47 17.83 7.08 26.21
CA ALA A 47 18.81 7.07 27.29
C ALA A 47 18.11 7.18 28.66
N GLY A 48 18.65 6.51 29.67
CA GLY A 48 18.04 6.41 31.00
C GLY A 48 17.78 7.79 31.62
N GLY A 49 16.50 8.07 31.93
CA GLY A 49 16.01 9.34 32.49
C GLY A 49 15.04 10.09 31.58
N ASP A 50 15.21 9.98 30.26
CA ASP A 50 14.38 10.71 29.27
C ASP A 50 13.34 9.83 28.58
N ALA A 51 13.24 8.55 28.94
CA ALA A 51 12.31 7.59 28.34
C ALA A 51 10.85 8.08 28.24
N PRO A 52 10.24 8.70 29.27
CA PRO A 52 8.86 9.18 29.18
C PRO A 52 8.68 10.31 28.15
N ARG A 53 9.65 11.24 28.07
CA ARG A 53 9.62 12.37 27.12
C ARG A 53 9.90 11.92 25.70
N ALA A 54 10.90 11.05 25.52
CA ALA A 54 11.26 10.48 24.24
C ALA A 54 10.09 9.69 23.63
N LEU A 55 9.38 8.89 24.45
CA LEU A 55 8.16 8.20 24.02
C LEU A 55 7.03 9.18 23.64
N ALA A 56 6.81 10.23 24.42
CA ALA A 56 5.76 11.22 24.14
C ALA A 56 6.01 12.00 22.83
N GLN A 57 7.25 12.36 22.54
CA GLN A 57 7.62 13.03 21.27
C GLN A 57 7.56 12.06 20.08
N SER A 58 8.07 10.84 20.25
CA SER A 58 8.13 9.83 19.19
C SER A 58 6.75 9.31 18.82
N SER A 59 5.85 9.11 19.80
CA SER A 59 4.50 8.56 19.56
C SER A 59 3.67 9.40 18.58
N ARG A 60 3.76 10.73 18.64
CA ARG A 60 3.05 11.62 17.70
C ARG A 60 3.64 11.56 16.29
N GLN A 61 4.96 11.50 16.18
CA GLN A 61 5.65 11.39 14.88
C GLN A 61 5.32 10.05 14.22
N VAL A 62 5.41 8.96 14.99
CA VAL A 62 5.04 7.61 14.60
C VAL A 62 3.57 7.54 14.16
N ALA A 63 2.64 8.08 14.96
CA ALA A 63 1.22 8.06 14.62
C ALA A 63 0.92 8.79 13.30
N ARG A 64 1.60 9.92 13.04
CA ARG A 64 1.45 10.65 11.77
C ARG A 64 2.03 9.86 10.58
N ALA A 65 3.21 9.26 10.75
CA ALA A 65 3.84 8.45 9.69
C ALA A 65 2.99 7.22 9.35
N VAL A 66 2.47 6.52 10.36
CA VAL A 66 1.58 5.36 10.18
C VAL A 66 0.29 5.79 9.48
N LYS A 67 -0.34 6.89 9.91
CA LYS A 67 -1.57 7.41 9.27
C LYS A 67 -1.33 7.76 7.80
N ALA A 68 -0.22 8.43 7.49
CA ALA A 68 0.12 8.80 6.12
C ALA A 68 0.39 7.57 5.24
N ALA A 69 1.11 6.57 5.77
CA ALA A 69 1.36 5.32 5.08
C ALA A 69 0.08 4.53 4.81
N LEU A 70 -0.86 4.49 5.76
CA LEU A 70 -2.16 3.83 5.57
C LEU A 70 -3.06 4.57 4.57
N ALA A 71 -2.96 5.91 4.47
CA ALA A 71 -3.74 6.72 3.54
C ALA A 71 -3.19 6.75 2.11
N GLY A 72 -1.97 6.23 1.88
CA GLY A 72 -1.37 6.12 0.55
C GLY A 72 -1.46 4.73 -0.07
N VAL A 73 -2.24 3.82 0.54
CA VAL A 73 -2.40 2.40 0.14
C VAL A 73 -3.72 2.19 -0.62
N ASP A 74 -4.20 3.22 -1.31
CA ASP A 74 -5.36 3.15 -2.21
C ASP A 74 -4.98 2.64 -3.61
#